data_AF-A0A812ZSE1-F1
#
_entry.id   AF-A0A812ZSE1-F1
#
_cell.length_a   1.000
_cell.length_b   1.000
_cell.length_c   1.000
_cell.angle_alpha   90.00
_cell.angle_beta   90.00
_cell.angle_gamma   90.00
#
_symmetry.space_group_name_H-M   'P 1'
#
loop_
_entity.id
_entity.type
_entity.pdbx_description
1 polymer ?
#
loop_
_entity_poly.entity_id
_entity_poly.type
_entity_poly.pdbx_seq_one_letter_code
_entity_poly.pdbx_strand_id
1 'polypeptide(L)'
;MIFAALMPKKLQLEIQDLEAIKVHYSRRRSQAESLLTLLLMAALLCWPWFSLLEPLGRTMEKVKKAYCAGNQDFVVALNEDLQLTVGFPTVAFADVGGKTLSQRAVEEFHLKDGEPATYILMQPDLQRFQQQRMLRLKEAAEAITSWCEDFDQFFLPGNTAPGLVGYFAPYWHSALAGQALPENTSCEDMAHLCDVASGSLVRFVCGKTCCSGEVRNSWYKTTASGCPLRCVEESDKNPARSCVDIQTNATPAWDAFWDAYPSAVENDTGQSLFSSTVGDRTVGALITEMMEEMKAQGCPALNNSRWNREVVRNVKWCDGYEPLFAPLARLCPESCGCANLTESGDAPGGCPGFCNQVCEDATFPRFGDVATCADGEALGWCADAAFGSLCWKTCTGCT
;
A
#
# COMPACT_ATOMS: atom_id res chain seq x y z
N MET A 1 6.18 63.95 -40.64
CA MET A 1 5.60 64.61 -41.83
C MET A 1 4.21 64.10 -42.22
N ILE A 2 3.63 63.07 -41.58
CA ILE A 2 2.25 62.61 -41.92
C ILE A 2 1.16 63.39 -41.14
N PHE A 3 1.46 63.88 -39.94
CA PHE A 3 0.51 64.67 -39.13
C PHE A 3 0.20 66.07 -39.66
N ALA A 4 1.05 66.64 -40.53
CA ALA A 4 0.79 67.95 -41.13
C ALA A 4 -0.30 67.91 -42.22
N ALA A 5 -0.53 66.74 -42.83
CA ALA A 5 -1.47 66.56 -43.94
C ALA A 5 -2.92 66.37 -43.49
N LEU A 6 -3.15 66.03 -42.22
CA LEU A 6 -4.49 65.73 -41.66
C LEU A 6 -5.09 66.90 -40.87
N MET A 7 -4.39 68.04 -40.78
CA MET A 7 -4.85 69.17 -39.97
C MET A 7 -5.89 70.00 -40.73
N PRO A 8 -7.09 70.25 -40.17
CA PRO A 8 -8.12 71.05 -40.83
C PRO A 8 -7.64 72.46 -41.13
N LYS A 9 -7.89 72.97 -42.35
CA LYS A 9 -7.44 74.32 -42.78
C LYS A 9 -7.87 75.46 -41.83
N LYS A 10 -8.97 75.31 -41.10
CA LYS A 10 -9.40 76.29 -40.07
C LYS A 10 -8.40 76.43 -38.92
N LEU A 11 -7.86 75.31 -38.44
CA LEU A 11 -6.82 75.30 -37.40
C LEU A 11 -5.50 75.87 -37.92
N GLN A 12 -5.18 75.63 -39.19
CA GLN A 12 -3.97 76.20 -39.81
C GLN A 12 -4.02 77.73 -39.92
N LEU A 13 -5.20 78.30 -40.22
CA LEU A 13 -5.40 79.74 -40.25
C LEU A 13 -5.35 80.38 -38.86
N GLU A 14 -5.98 79.77 -37.84
CA GLU A 14 -5.85 80.24 -36.45
C GLU A 14 -4.41 80.16 -35.94
N ILE A 15 -3.64 79.13 -36.33
CA ILE A 15 -2.22 79.01 -35.96
C ILE A 15 -1.36 80.09 -36.64
N GLN A 16 -1.72 80.54 -37.84
CA GLN A 16 -1.03 81.62 -38.54
C GLN A 16 -1.35 83.01 -37.97
N ASP A 17 -2.51 83.18 -37.33
CA ASP A 17 -2.93 84.41 -36.63
C ASP A 17 -2.48 84.46 -35.16
N LEU A 18 -1.83 83.42 -34.65
CA LEU A 18 -1.20 83.47 -33.33
C LEU A 18 0.02 84.40 -33.39
N GLU A 19 -0.15 85.62 -32.90
CA GLU A 19 0.98 86.48 -32.54
C GLU A 19 1.93 85.67 -31.66
N ALA A 20 3.20 85.62 -32.08
CA ALA A 20 4.23 84.93 -31.31
C ALA A 20 4.30 85.58 -29.93
N ILE A 21 3.70 84.92 -28.93
CA ILE A 21 3.91 85.27 -27.53
C ILE A 21 5.40 85.07 -27.32
N LYS A 22 6.15 86.18 -27.33
CA LYS A 22 7.57 86.21 -27.00
C LYS A 22 7.68 85.96 -25.49
N VAL A 23 7.46 84.71 -25.09
CA VAL A 23 7.78 84.28 -23.73
C VAL A 23 9.30 84.33 -23.64
N HIS A 24 9.82 85.37 -22.99
CA HIS A 24 11.22 85.41 -22.60
C HIS A 24 11.45 84.30 -21.57
N TYR A 25 11.81 83.12 -22.08
CA TYR A 25 12.28 82.03 -21.24
C TYR A 25 13.60 82.47 -20.61
N SER A 26 13.53 82.89 -19.34
CA SER A 26 14.73 83.20 -18.59
C SER A 26 15.50 81.90 -18.37
N ARG A 27 16.82 81.95 -18.57
CA ARG A 27 17.70 80.78 -18.39
C ARG A 27 17.53 80.14 -17.01
N ARG A 28 17.24 80.96 -15.99
CA ARG A 28 16.97 80.51 -14.61
C ARG A 28 15.66 79.73 -14.49
N ARG A 29 14.60 80.14 -15.19
CA ARG A 29 13.31 79.44 -15.17
C ARG A 29 13.39 78.09 -15.88
N SER A 30 14.06 78.03 -17.03
CA SER A 30 14.30 76.76 -17.75
C SER A 30 15.14 75.78 -16.92
N GLN A 31 16.16 76.27 -16.21
CA GLN A 31 16.95 75.44 -15.29
C GLN A 31 16.11 74.93 -14.10
N ALA A 32 15.23 75.77 -13.55
CA ALA A 32 14.34 75.36 -12.47
C ALA A 32 13.32 74.31 -12.92
N GLU A 33 12.71 74.48 -14.09
CA GLU A 33 11.75 73.52 -14.66
C GLU A 33 12.43 72.19 -15.03
N SER A 34 13.68 72.24 -15.52
CA SER A 34 14.48 71.04 -15.80
C SER A 34 14.90 70.30 -14.53
N LEU A 35 15.24 71.04 -13.46
CA LEU A 35 15.59 70.45 -12.17
C LEU A 35 14.36 69.82 -11.50
N LEU A 36 13.20 70.48 -11.61
CA LEU A 36 11.94 69.95 -11.09
C LEU A 36 11.52 68.68 -11.82
N THR A 37 11.65 68.63 -13.15
CA THR A 37 11.35 67.42 -13.93
C THR A 37 12.32 66.28 -13.64
N LEU A 38 13.61 66.57 -13.42
CA LEU A 38 14.60 65.57 -13.02
C LEU A 38 14.30 65.01 -11.62
N LEU A 39 13.94 65.85 -10.66
CA LEU A 39 13.52 65.42 -9.33
C LEU A 39 12.25 64.56 -9.37
N LEU A 40 11.30 64.93 -10.23
CA LEU A 40 10.05 64.19 -10.39
C LEU A 40 10.28 62.82 -11.04
N MET A 41 11.18 62.73 -12.02
CA MET A 41 11.61 61.44 -12.59
C MET A 41 12.36 60.58 -11.57
N ALA A 42 13.26 61.17 -10.79
CA ALA A 42 13.97 60.45 -9.72
C ALA A 42 13.01 59.92 -8.65
N ALA A 43 12.02 60.72 -8.25
CA ALA A 43 10.99 60.31 -7.31
C ALA A 43 10.14 59.15 -7.85
N LEU A 44 9.73 59.20 -9.13
CA LEU A 44 8.97 58.13 -9.78
C LEU A 44 9.76 56.83 -9.93
N LEU A 45 11.09 56.88 -10.05
CA LEU A 45 11.96 55.71 -10.09
C LEU A 45 12.24 55.13 -8.70
N CYS A 46 12.44 56.00 -7.70
CA CYS A 46 12.71 55.58 -6.32
C CYS A 46 11.45 55.02 -5.63
N TRP A 47 10.26 55.55 -5.93
CA TRP A 47 9.00 55.13 -5.33
C TRP A 47 8.75 53.61 -5.41
N PRO A 48 8.78 52.95 -6.58
CA PRO A 48 8.59 51.50 -6.66
C PRO A 48 9.74 50.72 -6.00
N TRP A 49 10.96 51.26 -5.95
CA TRP A 49 12.08 50.61 -5.24
C TRP A 49 11.80 50.51 -3.73
N PHE A 50 11.47 51.63 -3.09
CA PHE A 50 11.24 51.68 -1.64
C PHE A 50 9.88 51.12 -1.22
N SER A 51 8.84 51.27 -2.04
CA SER A 51 7.48 50.83 -1.69
C SER A 51 7.16 49.40 -2.11
N LEU A 52 7.78 48.86 -3.17
CA LEU A 52 7.58 47.47 -3.60
C LEU A 52 8.82 46.60 -3.38
N LEU A 53 9.97 46.97 -3.95
CA LEU A 53 11.12 46.06 -4.02
C LEU A 53 11.78 45.82 -2.65
N GLU A 54 12.01 46.86 -1.86
CA GLU A 54 12.63 46.71 -0.54
C GLU A 54 11.78 45.90 0.46
N PRO A 55 10.46 46.16 0.64
CA PRO A 55 9.65 45.34 1.53
C PRO A 55 9.51 43.90 1.02
N LEU A 56 9.47 43.67 -0.30
CA LEU A 56 9.46 42.32 -0.89
C LEU A 56 10.79 41.59 -0.68
N GLY A 57 11.92 42.29 -0.79
CA GLY A 57 13.24 41.74 -0.53
C GLY A 57 13.45 41.39 0.93
N ARG A 58 13.02 42.25 1.86
CA ARG A 58 13.09 41.98 3.30
C ARG A 58 12.15 40.86 3.73
N THR A 59 10.96 40.74 3.13
CA THR A 59 10.09 39.57 3.37
C THR A 59 10.69 38.30 2.78
N MET A 60 11.27 38.33 1.58
CA MET A 60 11.99 37.17 1.01
C MET A 60 13.20 36.76 1.85
N GLU A 61 13.97 37.68 2.41
CA GLU A 61 15.11 37.36 3.27
C GLU A 61 14.66 36.84 4.65
N LYS A 62 13.58 37.40 5.20
CA LYS A 62 12.95 36.92 6.44
C LYS A 62 12.33 35.54 6.26
N VAL A 63 11.71 35.28 5.11
CA VAL A 63 11.21 33.97 4.69
C VAL A 63 12.40 33.02 4.50
N LYS A 64 13.45 33.41 3.77
CA LYS A 64 14.68 32.61 3.63
C LYS A 64 15.30 32.26 4.99
N LYS A 65 15.37 33.19 5.94
CA LYS A 65 15.86 32.92 7.31
C LYS A 65 14.89 32.06 8.13
N ALA A 66 13.58 32.18 7.93
CA ALA A 66 12.58 31.32 8.57
C ALA A 66 12.55 29.90 7.98
N TYR A 67 12.83 29.76 6.68
CA TYR A 67 12.95 28.47 5.98
C TYR A 67 14.29 27.78 6.26
N CYS A 68 15.38 28.55 6.40
CA CYS A 68 16.73 28.01 6.59
C CYS A 68 17.18 27.99 8.07
N ALA A 69 16.25 28.00 9.02
CA ALA A 69 16.55 27.90 10.45
C ALA A 69 16.97 26.48 10.89
N GLY A 70 17.98 25.90 10.24
CA GLY A 70 18.94 25.06 10.96
C GLY A 70 19.03 23.55 10.72
N ASN A 71 18.27 22.91 9.80
CA ASN A 71 18.64 21.61 9.18
C ASN A 71 17.55 21.16 8.18
N GLN A 72 17.86 21.04 6.89
CA GLN A 72 16.89 20.62 5.86
C GLN A 72 17.56 19.84 4.72
N ASP A 73 17.79 18.55 4.91
CA ASP A 73 18.17 17.67 3.82
C ASP A 73 17.39 16.35 3.94
N PHE A 74 16.12 16.29 3.46
CA PHE A 74 15.45 15.04 2.98
C PHE A 74 14.12 15.21 2.22
N VAL A 75 14.10 14.66 1.00
CA VAL A 75 12.97 14.20 0.19
C VAL A 75 12.29 13.06 0.92
N VAL A 76 10.98 13.03 0.88
CA VAL A 76 10.17 11.95 1.44
C VAL A 76 9.14 11.56 0.39
N ALA A 77 9.14 10.31 -0.02
CA ALA A 77 8.20 9.76 -0.99
C ALA A 77 7.33 8.70 -0.31
N LEU A 78 6.03 8.75 -0.54
CA LEU A 78 5.14 7.65 -0.19
C LEU A 78 5.29 6.58 -1.25
N ASN A 79 5.74 5.40 -0.86
CA ASN A 79 5.58 4.21 -1.65
C ASN A 79 4.12 3.75 -1.45
N GLU A 80 3.28 4.04 -2.44
CA GLU A 80 1.83 3.77 -2.39
C GLU A 80 1.52 2.29 -2.21
N ASP A 81 2.35 1.40 -2.77
CA ASP A 81 2.19 -0.06 -2.64
C ASP A 81 2.46 -0.53 -1.21
N LEU A 82 3.53 -0.01 -0.60
CA LEU A 82 3.89 -0.33 0.79
C LEU A 82 3.07 0.44 1.83
N GLN A 83 2.39 1.52 1.40
CA GLN A 83 1.89 2.59 2.28
C GLN A 83 2.98 3.15 3.21
N LEU A 84 4.24 3.03 2.82
CA LEU A 84 5.39 3.43 3.61
C LEU A 84 6.01 4.69 3.07
N THR A 85 6.52 5.49 3.99
CA THR A 85 7.13 6.77 3.68
C THR A 85 8.65 6.62 3.69
N VAL A 86 9.28 6.76 2.53
CA VAL A 86 10.72 6.53 2.31
C VAL A 86 11.42 7.87 2.07
N GLY A 87 12.48 8.18 2.82
CA GLY A 87 13.16 9.49 2.77
C GLY A 87 14.65 9.50 2.38
N PHE A 88 15.10 10.53 1.64
CA PHE A 88 16.48 10.80 1.21
C PHE A 88 16.81 12.30 1.13
N PRO A 89 17.97 12.80 1.57
CA PRO A 89 18.38 14.21 1.55
C PRO A 89 18.11 15.07 0.28
N THR A 90 17.22 16.11 0.32
CA THR A 90 17.15 17.38 -0.50
C THR A 90 15.75 18.10 -0.61
N VAL A 91 15.76 19.39 -1.01
CA VAL A 91 14.79 20.55 -0.98
C VAL A 91 13.28 20.33 -1.21
N ALA A 92 12.41 21.02 -0.43
CA ALA A 92 10.95 20.82 -0.41
C ALA A 92 10.09 21.85 -1.20
N PHE A 93 9.00 21.32 -1.79
CA PHE A 93 7.86 22.02 -2.41
C PHE A 93 6.67 22.18 -1.43
N ALA A 94 5.69 22.99 -1.83
CA ALA A 94 4.64 23.63 -1.04
C ALA A 94 3.56 22.73 -0.38
N ASP A 95 2.93 23.35 0.62
CA ASP A 95 1.93 22.88 1.59
C ASP A 95 0.58 22.41 0.96
N VAL A 96 0.09 21.25 1.40
CA VAL A 96 -1.29 20.75 1.16
C VAL A 96 -1.82 20.22 2.50
N GLY A 97 -3.01 20.67 2.88
CA GLY A 97 -3.59 20.45 4.21
C GLY A 97 -3.90 18.99 4.55
N GLY A 98 -3.72 18.65 5.83
CA GLY A 98 -3.84 17.32 6.42
C GLY A 98 -2.47 16.72 6.74
N LYS A 99 -2.20 16.38 8.01
CA LYS A 99 -0.90 15.82 8.41
C LYS A 99 -0.68 14.44 7.79
N THR A 100 0.12 14.37 6.72
CA THR A 100 0.52 13.10 6.09
C THR A 100 1.50 12.33 6.98
N LEU A 101 1.65 11.02 6.76
CA LEU A 101 2.63 10.18 7.50
C LEU A 101 4.05 10.77 7.39
N SER A 102 4.40 11.31 6.22
CA SER A 102 5.65 12.06 5.99
C SER A 102 5.82 13.25 6.91
N GLN A 103 4.77 14.05 7.13
CA GLN A 103 4.86 15.21 8.02
C GLN A 103 5.03 14.78 9.49
N ARG A 104 4.32 13.73 9.92
CA ARG A 104 4.50 13.17 11.29
C ARG A 104 5.92 12.64 11.50
N ALA A 105 6.45 11.93 10.51
CA ALA A 105 7.78 11.36 10.54
C ALA A 105 8.88 12.45 10.61
N VAL A 106 8.71 13.53 9.84
CA VAL A 106 9.64 14.69 9.84
C VAL A 106 9.58 15.45 11.16
N GLU A 107 8.38 15.73 11.68
CA GLU A 107 8.18 16.44 12.95
C GLU A 107 8.81 15.68 14.13
N GLU A 108 8.69 14.35 14.15
CA GLU A 108 9.25 13.52 15.21
C GLU A 108 10.79 13.44 15.14
N PHE A 109 11.35 13.20 13.95
CA PHE A 109 12.80 13.06 13.79
C PHE A 109 13.55 14.37 14.07
N HIS A 110 12.98 15.52 13.71
CA HIS A 110 13.57 16.83 13.97
C HIS A 110 13.81 17.13 15.46
N LEU A 111 13.06 16.46 16.35
CA LEU A 111 13.13 16.66 17.81
C LEU A 111 14.02 15.63 18.53
N LYS A 112 14.49 14.58 17.83
CA LYS A 112 15.26 13.48 18.41
C LYS A 112 16.74 13.56 18.04
N ASP A 113 17.58 14.06 18.95
CA ASP A 113 19.03 14.08 18.79
C ASP A 113 19.61 12.68 19.14
N GLY A 114 19.86 11.86 18.11
CA GLY A 114 20.60 10.59 18.25
C GLY A 114 19.78 9.34 18.60
N GLU A 115 18.44 9.44 18.68
CA GLU A 115 17.55 8.27 18.81
C GLU A 115 17.10 7.73 17.44
N PRO A 116 16.83 6.42 17.32
CA PRO A 116 16.26 5.85 16.09
C PRO A 116 14.87 6.46 15.80
N ALA A 117 14.63 6.81 14.54
CA ALA A 117 13.35 7.35 14.09
C ALA A 117 12.25 6.29 14.20
N THR A 118 11.06 6.67 14.69
CA THR A 118 9.96 5.72 14.90
C THR A 118 9.23 5.40 13.60
N TYR A 119 9.08 6.40 12.72
CA TYR A 119 8.35 6.27 11.45
C TYR A 119 9.25 6.26 10.20
N ILE A 120 10.57 6.44 10.35
CA ILE A 120 11.50 6.54 9.21
C ILE A 120 12.47 5.38 9.20
N LEU A 121 12.45 4.60 8.12
CA LEU A 121 13.47 3.60 7.85
C LEU A 121 14.72 4.27 7.25
N MET A 122 15.66 4.65 8.09
CA MET A 122 16.91 5.29 7.66
C MET A 122 17.81 4.29 6.92
N GLN A 123 18.28 4.68 5.72
CA GLN A 123 19.21 3.88 4.93
C GLN A 123 20.63 4.43 5.02
N PRO A 124 21.66 3.57 5.08
CA PRO A 124 23.04 4.01 5.30
C PRO A 124 23.68 4.65 4.06
N ASP A 125 23.13 4.41 2.86
CA ASP A 125 23.67 4.91 1.60
C ASP A 125 22.58 5.15 0.55
N LEU A 126 22.92 5.94 -0.48
CA LEU A 126 22.01 6.30 -1.57
C LEU A 126 21.52 5.07 -2.35
N GLN A 127 22.36 4.06 -2.55
CA GLN A 127 21.99 2.88 -3.33
C GLN A 127 20.90 2.08 -2.61
N ARG A 128 21.07 1.83 -1.30
CA ARG A 128 20.06 1.18 -0.46
C ARG A 128 18.80 2.02 -0.31
N PHE A 129 18.93 3.34 -0.21
CA PHE A 129 17.77 4.23 -0.26
C PHE A 129 16.97 4.03 -1.55
N GLN A 130 17.63 4.06 -2.71
CA GLN A 130 16.96 3.89 -4.00
C GLN A 130 16.33 2.49 -4.12
N GLN A 131 16.99 1.45 -3.62
CA GLN A 131 16.45 0.09 -3.56
C GLN A 131 15.19 0.04 -2.70
N GLN A 132 15.24 0.53 -1.47
CA GLN A 132 14.09 0.51 -0.54
C GLN A 132 12.94 1.39 -1.04
N ARG A 133 13.25 2.50 -1.71
CA ARG A 133 12.25 3.37 -2.32
C ARG A 133 11.44 2.66 -3.40
N MET A 134 12.11 1.83 -4.20
CA MET A 134 11.49 1.11 -5.33
C MET A 134 11.01 -0.29 -4.95
N LEU A 135 11.30 -0.75 -3.73
CA LEU A 135 10.94 -2.09 -3.26
C LEU A 135 9.43 -2.23 -3.21
N ARG A 136 8.92 -3.31 -3.81
CA ARG A 136 7.49 -3.62 -3.76
C ARG A 136 7.14 -4.35 -2.47
N LEU A 137 5.90 -4.21 -2.01
CA LEU A 137 5.41 -4.94 -0.83
C LEU A 137 5.59 -6.45 -0.95
N LYS A 138 5.34 -6.98 -2.15
CA LYS A 138 5.63 -8.37 -2.47
C LYS A 138 7.06 -8.78 -2.13
N GLU A 139 8.03 -8.03 -2.63
CA GLU A 139 9.45 -8.32 -2.47
C GLU A 139 9.87 -8.21 -0.99
N ALA A 140 9.31 -7.24 -0.27
CA ALA A 140 9.52 -7.10 1.17
C ALA A 140 8.93 -8.30 1.95
N ALA A 141 7.72 -8.74 1.60
CA ALA A 141 7.04 -9.87 2.23
C ALA A 141 7.73 -11.21 1.91
N GLU A 142 8.25 -11.37 0.70
CA GLU A 142 9.06 -12.52 0.28
C GLU A 142 10.42 -12.57 0.97
N ALA A 143 10.99 -11.42 1.36
CA ALA A 143 12.23 -11.38 2.12
C ALA A 143 12.07 -11.94 3.55
N ILE A 144 10.85 -11.94 4.11
CA ILE A 144 10.55 -12.53 5.42
C ILE A 144 10.29 -14.04 5.25
N THR A 145 11.38 -14.80 5.27
CA THR A 145 11.35 -16.27 5.10
C THR A 145 11.57 -17.06 6.39
N SER A 146 12.16 -16.44 7.42
CA SER A 146 12.66 -17.16 8.60
C SER A 146 11.68 -17.29 9.76
N TRP A 147 10.57 -16.55 9.76
CA TRP A 147 9.68 -16.41 10.91
C TRP A 147 8.28 -15.97 10.45
N CYS A 148 7.25 -16.54 11.08
CA CYS A 148 5.87 -16.06 10.99
C CYS A 148 5.40 -15.68 12.39
N GLU A 149 5.50 -14.39 12.71
CA GLU A 149 5.01 -13.89 13.98
C GLU A 149 4.40 -12.51 13.81
N ASP A 150 3.53 -12.15 14.75
CA ASP A 150 3.03 -10.80 14.86
C ASP A 150 4.10 -9.88 15.44
N PHE A 151 4.07 -8.60 15.07
CA PHE A 151 5.06 -7.62 15.51
C PHE A 151 4.74 -7.03 16.88
N ASP A 152 3.50 -7.21 17.36
CA ASP A 152 3.03 -6.73 18.66
C ASP A 152 3.84 -7.28 19.85
N GLN A 153 4.33 -8.52 19.77
CA GLN A 153 5.28 -9.10 20.73
C GLN A 153 6.62 -8.36 20.82
N PHE A 154 6.96 -7.47 19.89
CA PHE A 154 8.17 -6.64 19.95
C PHE A 154 7.90 -5.16 20.18
N PHE A 155 6.72 -4.66 19.78
CA PHE A 155 6.46 -3.22 19.76
C PHE A 155 5.36 -2.76 20.71
N LEU A 156 4.61 -3.69 21.33
CA LEU A 156 3.75 -3.31 22.44
C LEU A 156 4.58 -2.80 23.63
N PRO A 157 4.06 -1.79 24.37
CA PRO A 157 4.74 -1.23 25.52
C PRO A 157 5.16 -2.31 26.53
N GLY A 158 6.46 -2.42 26.79
CA GLY A 158 7.04 -3.38 27.74
C GLY A 158 7.76 -4.58 27.11
N ASN A 159 7.63 -4.80 25.79
CA ASN A 159 8.20 -5.97 25.10
C ASN A 159 9.33 -5.63 24.09
N THR A 160 9.86 -4.41 24.11
CA THR A 160 10.83 -3.94 23.12
C THR A 160 12.17 -4.69 23.17
N ALA A 161 12.40 -5.56 22.20
CA ALA A 161 13.65 -6.30 22.05
C ALA A 161 14.76 -5.41 21.45
N PRO A 162 15.96 -5.32 22.07
CA PRO A 162 17.08 -4.55 21.53
C PRO A 162 17.52 -5.10 20.16
N GLY A 163 17.62 -4.23 19.14
CA GLY A 163 18.12 -4.58 17.80
C GLY A 163 17.05 -4.72 16.71
N LEU A 164 15.80 -5.00 17.06
CA LEU A 164 14.66 -5.04 16.11
C LEU A 164 14.05 -3.65 15.84
N VAL A 165 14.23 -2.74 16.79
CA VAL A 165 13.61 -1.40 16.79
C VAL A 165 14.00 -0.57 15.58
N GLY A 166 15.27 -0.56 15.17
CA GLY A 166 15.70 0.34 14.08
C GLY A 166 15.17 -0.03 12.70
N TYR A 167 14.88 -1.30 12.44
CA TYR A 167 14.49 -1.77 11.10
C TYR A 167 12.98 -1.99 10.98
N PHE A 168 12.34 -2.60 11.98
CA PHE A 168 10.93 -2.97 11.88
C PHE A 168 9.96 -2.01 12.57
N ALA A 169 10.44 -1.12 13.45
CA ALA A 169 9.55 -0.12 14.09
C ALA A 169 8.85 0.78 13.08
N PRO A 170 9.50 1.28 12.00
CA PRO A 170 8.82 2.08 10.98
C PRO A 170 7.62 1.36 10.37
N TYR A 171 7.71 0.05 10.11
CA TYR A 171 6.60 -0.74 9.58
C TYR A 171 5.43 -0.81 10.58
N TRP A 172 5.72 -1.13 11.84
CA TRP A 172 4.71 -1.23 12.89
C TRP A 172 3.98 0.10 13.12
N HIS A 173 4.73 1.17 13.37
CA HIS A 173 4.14 2.46 13.70
C HIS A 173 3.44 3.10 12.49
N SER A 174 3.94 2.87 11.27
CA SER A 174 3.22 3.29 10.06
C SER A 174 1.91 2.51 9.85
N ALA A 175 1.85 1.22 10.19
CA ALA A 175 0.60 0.44 10.10
C ALA A 175 -0.49 1.04 11.01
N LEU A 176 -0.14 1.35 12.25
CA LEU A 176 -1.04 1.97 13.22
C LEU A 176 -1.46 3.37 12.78
N ALA A 177 -0.50 4.22 12.41
CA ALA A 177 -0.76 5.60 12.04
C ALA A 177 -1.57 5.72 10.74
N GLY A 178 -1.34 4.84 9.76
CA GLY A 178 -2.08 4.79 8.50
C GLY A 178 -3.56 4.46 8.69
N GLN A 179 -3.89 3.72 9.76
CA GLN A 179 -5.25 3.32 10.14
C GLN A 179 -5.83 4.19 11.26
N ALA A 180 -5.10 5.25 11.67
CA ALA A 180 -5.46 6.14 12.78
C ALA A 180 -5.69 5.40 14.12
N LEU A 181 -4.94 4.33 14.38
CA LEU A 181 -5.01 3.52 15.58
C LEU A 181 -4.02 4.01 16.67
N PRO A 182 -4.33 3.81 17.95
CA PRO A 182 -3.42 4.16 19.04
C PRO A 182 -2.20 3.21 19.14
N GLU A 183 -1.13 3.65 19.80
CA GLU A 183 0.14 2.90 19.88
C GLU A 183 0.08 1.60 20.70
N ASN A 184 -0.97 1.43 21.51
CA ASN A 184 -1.19 0.25 22.33
C ASN A 184 -2.07 -0.81 21.65
N THR A 185 -2.42 -0.63 20.38
CA THR A 185 -3.24 -1.57 19.61
C THR A 185 -2.45 -2.83 19.27
N SER A 186 -3.03 -4.00 19.56
CA SER A 186 -2.45 -5.31 19.26
C SER A 186 -2.78 -5.78 17.83
N CYS A 187 -2.12 -6.85 17.37
CA CYS A 187 -2.50 -7.47 16.10
C CYS A 187 -3.91 -8.08 16.14
N GLU A 188 -4.36 -8.55 17.31
CA GLU A 188 -5.72 -9.03 17.51
C GLU A 188 -6.76 -7.91 17.33
N ASP A 189 -6.48 -6.71 17.84
CA ASP A 189 -7.36 -5.55 17.64
C ASP A 189 -7.44 -5.14 16.15
N MET A 190 -6.32 -5.29 15.42
CA MET A 190 -6.22 -4.99 13.99
C MET A 190 -6.79 -6.09 13.09
N ALA A 191 -7.26 -7.22 13.64
CA ALA A 191 -7.78 -8.36 12.90
C ALA A 191 -8.85 -8.00 11.84
N HIS A 192 -9.68 -7.01 12.13
CA HIS A 192 -10.75 -6.56 11.23
C HIS A 192 -10.22 -5.85 9.96
N LEU A 193 -8.94 -5.44 9.96
CA LEU A 193 -8.28 -4.78 8.84
C LEU A 193 -7.53 -5.77 7.93
N CYS A 194 -7.44 -7.04 8.31
CA CYS A 194 -6.77 -8.05 7.49
C CYS A 194 -7.44 -8.26 6.12
N ASP A 195 -8.77 -8.05 6.04
CA ASP A 195 -9.57 -8.38 4.86
C ASP A 195 -9.96 -7.13 4.02
N VAL A 196 -9.33 -5.97 4.28
CA VAL A 196 -9.56 -4.74 3.52
C VAL A 196 -8.35 -4.37 2.65
N ALA A 197 -8.57 -3.74 1.51
CA ALA A 197 -7.49 -3.37 0.58
C ALA A 197 -6.41 -2.50 1.26
N SER A 198 -6.82 -1.55 2.10
CA SER A 198 -5.90 -0.65 2.83
C SER A 198 -5.08 -1.33 3.93
N GLY A 199 -5.37 -2.59 4.29
CA GLY A 199 -4.72 -3.32 5.36
C GLY A 199 -3.39 -4.00 4.97
N SER A 200 -2.77 -3.60 3.87
CA SER A 200 -1.59 -4.31 3.32
C SER A 200 -0.40 -4.31 4.29
N LEU A 201 -0.11 -3.15 4.88
CA LEU A 201 0.94 -3.03 5.89
C LEU A 201 0.55 -3.71 7.22
N VAL A 202 -0.75 -3.76 7.56
CA VAL A 202 -1.25 -4.53 8.71
C VAL A 202 -0.97 -6.01 8.51
N ARG A 203 -1.25 -6.57 7.32
CA ARG A 203 -0.93 -7.97 7.00
C ARG A 203 0.57 -8.26 7.07
N PHE A 204 1.41 -7.28 6.74
CA PHE A 204 2.86 -7.43 6.83
C PHE A 204 3.35 -7.52 8.27
N VAL A 205 2.87 -6.65 9.16
CA VAL A 205 3.30 -6.62 10.57
C VAL A 205 2.56 -7.61 11.46
N CYS A 206 1.33 -8.00 11.08
CA CYS A 206 0.48 -8.96 11.78
C CYS A 206 0.31 -10.23 10.94
N GLY A 207 1.43 -10.78 10.45
CA GLY A 207 1.42 -11.92 9.54
C GLY A 207 0.78 -13.17 10.13
N LYS A 208 0.94 -13.40 11.44
CA LYS A 208 0.39 -14.59 12.10
C LYS A 208 -1.14 -14.46 12.24
N THR A 209 -1.59 -13.32 12.73
CA THR A 209 -3.02 -13.03 12.88
C THR A 209 -3.77 -12.97 11.54
N CYS A 210 -3.18 -12.33 10.52
CA CYS A 210 -3.86 -12.11 9.24
C CYS A 210 -3.67 -13.26 8.23
N CYS A 211 -2.50 -13.88 8.17
CA CYS A 211 -2.11 -14.74 7.03
C CYS A 211 -2.03 -16.22 7.40
N SER A 212 -1.59 -16.57 8.61
CA SER A 212 -1.51 -17.98 9.07
C SER A 212 -2.71 -18.43 9.92
N GLY A 213 -3.52 -17.50 10.44
CA GLY A 213 -4.69 -17.79 11.29
C GLY A 213 -5.78 -18.66 10.64
N GLU A 214 -6.59 -19.32 11.47
CA GLU A 214 -7.69 -20.18 11.04
C GLU A 214 -8.71 -19.42 10.18
N VAL A 215 -8.95 -19.98 8.99
CA VAL A 215 -10.04 -19.68 8.02
C VAL A 215 -10.58 -18.25 8.04
N ARG A 216 -9.71 -17.25 7.91
CA ARG A 216 -10.12 -15.92 7.42
C ARG A 216 -10.31 -15.92 5.90
N ASN A 217 -10.94 -14.88 5.38
CA ASN A 217 -11.19 -14.65 3.96
C ASN A 217 -9.93 -14.88 3.10
N SER A 218 -10.06 -15.50 1.92
CA SER A 218 -8.93 -15.76 1.00
C SER A 218 -8.45 -14.52 0.23
N TRP A 219 -9.23 -13.43 0.26
CA TRP A 219 -8.79 -12.13 -0.26
C TRP A 219 -7.56 -11.63 0.50
N TYR A 220 -6.63 -11.01 -0.24
CA TYR A 220 -5.44 -10.37 0.28
C TYR A 220 -4.45 -11.26 1.05
N LYS A 221 -4.67 -12.58 1.08
CA LYS A 221 -3.77 -13.57 1.70
C LYS A 221 -2.64 -14.01 0.77
N THR A 222 -1.99 -13.03 0.16
CA THR A 222 -0.89 -13.24 -0.78
C THR A 222 0.29 -12.36 -0.41
N THR A 223 1.47 -12.74 -0.87
CA THR A 223 2.70 -11.95 -0.72
C THR A 223 2.54 -10.55 -1.32
N ALA A 224 1.92 -10.43 -2.50
CA ALA A 224 1.63 -9.13 -3.11
C ALA A 224 0.76 -8.22 -2.25
N SER A 225 -0.16 -8.80 -1.46
CA SER A 225 -1.04 -8.05 -0.57
C SER A 225 -0.45 -7.77 0.82
N GLY A 226 0.80 -8.17 1.07
CA GLY A 226 1.52 -7.90 2.31
C GLY A 226 1.72 -9.08 3.23
N CYS A 227 1.20 -10.27 2.92
CA CYS A 227 1.42 -11.43 3.78
C CYS A 227 2.87 -11.95 3.69
N PRO A 228 3.62 -12.04 4.79
CA PRO A 228 4.95 -12.63 4.79
C PRO A 228 4.94 -14.05 4.22
N LEU A 229 5.92 -14.38 3.35
CA LEU A 229 5.95 -15.68 2.67
C LEU A 229 5.90 -16.84 3.66
N ARG A 230 6.66 -16.74 4.75
CA ARG A 230 6.67 -17.78 5.78
C ARG A 230 5.30 -18.01 6.42
N CYS A 231 4.51 -16.96 6.64
CA CYS A 231 3.16 -17.10 7.20
C CYS A 231 2.19 -17.76 6.22
N VAL A 232 2.35 -17.47 4.92
CA VAL A 232 1.55 -18.15 3.88
C VAL A 232 1.89 -19.65 3.86
N GLU A 233 3.17 -20.01 3.93
CA GLU A 233 3.61 -21.41 4.00
C GLU A 233 3.15 -22.14 5.26
N GLU A 234 3.14 -21.48 6.41
CA GLU A 234 2.66 -22.07 7.66
C GLU A 234 1.15 -22.32 7.64
N SER A 235 0.38 -21.46 6.96
CA SER A 235 -1.04 -21.73 6.67
C SER A 235 -1.23 -23.03 5.88
N ASP A 236 -0.31 -23.35 4.97
CA ASP A 236 -0.32 -24.58 4.15
C ASP A 236 0.17 -25.82 4.91
N LYS A 237 0.62 -25.68 6.16
CA LYS A 237 1.11 -26.78 6.99
C LYS A 237 0.28 -26.99 8.25
N ASN A 238 -0.84 -26.29 8.40
CA ASN A 238 -1.66 -26.39 9.60
C ASN A 238 -2.26 -27.81 9.73
N PRO A 239 -1.87 -28.60 10.76
CA PRO A 239 -2.30 -29.99 10.92
C PRO A 239 -3.80 -30.15 11.24
N ALA A 240 -4.50 -29.05 11.56
CA ALA A 240 -5.95 -29.05 11.73
C ALA A 240 -6.70 -29.14 10.39
N ARG A 241 -6.02 -29.04 9.23
CA ARG A 241 -6.66 -29.11 7.91
C ARG A 241 -6.55 -30.52 7.33
N SER A 242 -7.71 -31.11 7.05
CA SER A 242 -7.84 -32.30 6.21
C SER A 242 -7.91 -31.91 4.73
N CYS A 243 -7.52 -32.83 3.83
CA CYS A 243 -7.71 -32.66 2.39
C CYS A 243 -9.17 -32.93 1.98
N VAL A 244 -10.10 -32.18 2.58
CA VAL A 244 -11.54 -32.29 2.37
C VAL A 244 -12.12 -30.89 2.19
N ASP A 245 -13.14 -30.76 1.36
CA ASP A 245 -13.83 -29.48 1.16
C ASP A 245 -14.43 -28.96 2.48
N ILE A 246 -14.35 -27.64 2.69
CA ILE A 246 -15.07 -27.01 3.79
C ILE A 246 -16.59 -27.23 3.65
N GLN A 247 -17.25 -27.52 4.77
CA GLN A 247 -18.71 -27.56 4.78
C GLN A 247 -19.27 -26.14 4.72
N THR A 248 -19.87 -25.79 3.59
CA THR A 248 -20.32 -24.43 3.27
C THR A 248 -21.42 -23.90 4.19
N ASN A 249 -22.22 -24.78 4.79
CA ASN A 249 -23.19 -24.41 5.81
C ASN A 249 -22.58 -24.09 7.19
N ALA A 250 -21.28 -24.35 7.39
CA ALA A 250 -20.61 -24.25 8.68
C ALA A 250 -19.55 -23.14 8.77
N THR A 251 -19.20 -22.48 7.66
CA THR A 251 -18.07 -21.53 7.62
C THR A 251 -18.48 -20.14 7.12
N PRO A 252 -18.62 -19.15 8.02
CA PRO A 252 -18.86 -17.74 7.65
C PRO A 252 -17.83 -17.15 6.66
N ALA A 253 -16.64 -17.75 6.60
CA ALA A 253 -15.57 -17.32 5.71
C ALA A 253 -15.87 -17.52 4.21
N TRP A 254 -16.68 -18.53 3.85
CA TRP A 254 -17.04 -18.78 2.45
C TRP A 254 -17.95 -17.68 1.91
N ASP A 255 -19.03 -17.38 2.64
CA ASP A 255 -19.95 -16.31 2.26
C ASP A 255 -19.26 -14.94 2.27
N ALA A 256 -18.42 -14.68 3.28
CA ALA A 256 -17.64 -13.45 3.38
C ALA A 256 -16.65 -13.25 2.21
N PHE A 257 -16.08 -14.33 1.66
CA PHE A 257 -15.26 -14.25 0.45
C PHE A 257 -16.07 -13.71 -0.73
N TRP A 258 -17.24 -14.28 -0.98
CA TRP A 258 -18.08 -13.85 -2.10
C TRP A 258 -18.67 -12.46 -1.89
N ASP A 259 -19.09 -12.11 -0.67
CA ASP A 259 -19.57 -10.76 -0.35
C ASP A 259 -18.52 -9.66 -0.57
N ALA A 260 -17.24 -9.98 -0.35
CA ALA A 260 -16.13 -9.06 -0.58
C ALA A 260 -15.70 -8.97 -2.05
N TYR A 261 -16.17 -9.86 -2.94
CA TYR A 261 -15.71 -9.92 -4.32
C TYR A 261 -15.83 -8.58 -5.09
N PRO A 262 -17.00 -7.89 -5.09
CA PRO A 262 -17.13 -6.66 -5.87
C PRO A 262 -16.15 -5.58 -5.39
N SER A 263 -16.05 -5.36 -4.09
CA SER A 263 -15.16 -4.33 -3.54
C SER A 263 -13.69 -4.68 -3.70
N ALA A 264 -13.32 -5.96 -3.61
CA ALA A 264 -11.94 -6.40 -3.83
C ALA A 264 -11.49 -6.19 -5.27
N VAL A 265 -12.31 -6.56 -6.24
CA VAL A 265 -11.97 -6.43 -7.67
C VAL A 265 -12.08 -4.97 -8.14
N GLU A 266 -13.03 -4.18 -7.64
CA GLU A 266 -13.10 -2.73 -7.95
C GLU A 266 -11.84 -1.99 -7.45
N ASN A 267 -11.37 -2.30 -6.24
CA ASN A 267 -10.15 -1.70 -5.70
C ASN A 267 -8.89 -2.11 -6.50
N ASP A 268 -8.81 -3.37 -6.92
CA ASP A 268 -7.67 -3.89 -7.69
C ASP A 268 -7.65 -3.41 -9.15
N THR A 269 -8.81 -3.22 -9.77
CA THR A 269 -8.91 -2.74 -11.16
C THR A 269 -9.00 -1.22 -11.28
N GLY A 270 -9.39 -0.53 -10.20
CA GLY A 270 -9.72 0.90 -10.22
C GLY A 270 -10.96 1.24 -11.05
N GLN A 271 -11.77 0.24 -11.41
CA GLN A 271 -12.94 0.39 -12.26
C GLN A 271 -14.19 -0.10 -11.54
N SER A 272 -15.32 0.59 -11.71
CA SER A 272 -16.59 0.09 -11.16
C SER A 272 -17.15 -1.03 -12.02
N LEU A 273 -17.52 -2.14 -11.37
CA LEU A 273 -17.99 -3.36 -12.03
C LEU A 273 -19.47 -3.27 -12.44
N PHE A 274 -20.25 -2.44 -11.73
CA PHE A 274 -21.68 -2.28 -11.98
C PHE A 274 -22.03 -1.28 -13.08
N SER A 275 -21.07 -0.48 -13.54
CA SER A 275 -21.26 0.48 -14.64
C SER A 275 -20.86 -0.07 -16.02
N SER A 276 -20.19 -1.22 -16.07
CA SER A 276 -19.61 -1.81 -17.27
C SER A 276 -20.54 -2.86 -17.88
N THR A 277 -20.79 -2.80 -19.20
CA THR A 277 -21.61 -3.77 -19.95
C THR A 277 -20.74 -4.72 -20.78
N VAL A 278 -21.10 -6.01 -20.81
CA VAL A 278 -20.50 -7.03 -21.70
C VAL A 278 -21.65 -7.71 -22.46
N GLY A 279 -21.81 -7.37 -23.74
CA GLY A 279 -22.96 -7.81 -24.54
C GLY A 279 -24.27 -7.17 -24.04
N ASP A 280 -25.33 -7.97 -23.89
CA ASP A 280 -26.66 -7.53 -23.43
C ASP A 280 -26.82 -7.55 -21.89
N ARG A 281 -25.79 -7.96 -21.15
CA ARG A 281 -25.80 -8.01 -19.67
C ARG A 281 -24.77 -7.05 -19.09
N THR A 282 -25.08 -6.46 -17.93
CA THR A 282 -24.07 -5.76 -17.13
C THR A 282 -23.13 -6.77 -16.50
N VAL A 283 -21.84 -6.44 -16.38
CA VAL A 283 -20.85 -7.27 -15.68
C VAL A 283 -21.30 -7.53 -14.25
N GLY A 284 -21.88 -6.53 -13.60
CA GLY A 284 -22.52 -6.66 -12.28
C GLY A 284 -23.58 -7.75 -12.19
N ALA A 285 -24.44 -7.94 -13.21
CA ALA A 285 -25.46 -8.99 -13.18
C ALA A 285 -24.86 -10.40 -13.25
N LEU A 286 -23.78 -10.57 -14.04
CA LEU A 286 -23.04 -11.84 -14.10
C LEU A 286 -22.35 -12.15 -12.77
N ILE A 287 -21.78 -11.12 -12.13
CA ILE A 287 -21.14 -11.23 -10.81
C ILE A 287 -22.16 -11.65 -9.75
N THR A 288 -23.33 -11.01 -9.70
CA THR A 288 -24.40 -11.37 -8.76
C THR A 288 -24.85 -12.82 -8.96
N GLU A 289 -25.07 -13.23 -10.21
CA GLU A 289 -25.47 -14.62 -10.53
C GLU A 289 -24.41 -15.64 -10.09
N MET A 290 -23.12 -15.35 -10.34
CA MET A 290 -22.01 -16.19 -9.90
C MET A 290 -21.95 -16.29 -8.38
N MET A 291 -22.05 -15.16 -7.66
CA MET A 291 -21.97 -15.13 -6.20
C MET A 291 -23.12 -15.92 -5.56
N GLU A 292 -24.34 -15.76 -6.06
CA GLU A 292 -25.50 -16.52 -5.57
C GLU A 292 -25.31 -18.02 -5.76
N GLU A 293 -24.82 -18.44 -6.94
CA GLU A 293 -24.53 -19.84 -7.23
C GLU A 293 -23.43 -20.42 -6.32
N MET A 294 -22.32 -19.68 -6.15
CA MET A 294 -21.19 -20.09 -5.31
C MET A 294 -21.59 -20.24 -3.85
N LYS A 295 -22.46 -19.36 -3.34
CA LYS A 295 -22.99 -19.47 -1.97
C LYS A 295 -23.99 -20.61 -1.83
N ALA A 296 -24.85 -20.82 -2.84
CA ALA A 296 -25.87 -21.87 -2.81
C ALA A 296 -25.28 -23.29 -2.90
N GLN A 297 -24.30 -23.50 -3.77
CA GLN A 297 -23.72 -24.83 -4.02
C GLN A 297 -22.43 -25.08 -3.24
N GLY A 298 -21.73 -24.03 -2.81
CA GLY A 298 -20.50 -24.16 -2.05
C GLY A 298 -19.28 -24.56 -2.89
N CYS A 299 -18.33 -25.29 -2.29
CA CYS A 299 -17.13 -25.77 -2.97
C CYS A 299 -17.39 -26.47 -4.33
N PRO A 300 -18.43 -27.32 -4.49
CA PRO A 300 -18.77 -27.93 -5.78
C PRO A 300 -18.99 -26.94 -6.93
N ALA A 301 -19.41 -25.71 -6.65
CA ALA A 301 -19.60 -24.67 -7.67
C ALA A 301 -18.29 -24.29 -8.38
N LEU A 302 -17.14 -24.48 -7.74
CA LEU A 302 -15.82 -24.21 -8.34
C LEU A 302 -15.50 -25.14 -9.52
N ASN A 303 -16.11 -26.33 -9.57
CA ASN A 303 -15.98 -27.27 -10.68
C ASN A 303 -17.02 -27.02 -11.79
N ASN A 304 -17.95 -26.08 -11.60
CA ASN A 304 -18.92 -25.74 -12.63
C ASN A 304 -18.22 -25.09 -13.84
N SER A 305 -18.37 -25.68 -15.02
CA SER A 305 -17.77 -25.17 -16.27
C SER A 305 -18.07 -23.69 -16.58
N ARG A 306 -19.19 -23.17 -16.07
CA ARG A 306 -19.60 -21.77 -16.26
C ARG A 306 -18.88 -20.80 -15.31
N TRP A 307 -18.56 -21.24 -14.09
CA TRP A 307 -18.07 -20.37 -13.00
C TRP A 307 -16.74 -20.81 -12.41
N ASN A 308 -16.05 -21.76 -13.04
CA ASN A 308 -14.71 -22.21 -12.62
C ASN A 308 -13.61 -21.14 -12.76
N ARG A 309 -13.95 -20.00 -13.38
CA ARG A 309 -13.07 -18.86 -13.58
C ARG A 309 -13.74 -17.58 -13.09
N GLU A 310 -12.90 -16.66 -12.65
CA GLU A 310 -13.26 -15.33 -12.21
C GLU A 310 -13.69 -14.45 -13.40
N VAL A 311 -14.74 -13.65 -13.23
CA VAL A 311 -15.48 -13.01 -14.32
C VAL A 311 -14.67 -11.94 -15.07
N VAL A 312 -13.81 -11.17 -14.38
CA VAL A 312 -13.16 -9.98 -14.94
C VAL A 312 -11.80 -10.30 -15.55
N ARG A 313 -10.97 -11.06 -14.83
CA ARG A 313 -9.60 -11.43 -15.19
C ARG A 313 -9.50 -12.84 -15.79
N ASN A 314 -10.58 -13.63 -15.76
CA ASN A 314 -10.65 -14.98 -16.34
C ASN A 314 -9.63 -15.98 -15.75
N VAL A 315 -9.25 -15.77 -14.49
CA VAL A 315 -8.34 -16.63 -13.73
C VAL A 315 -9.11 -17.76 -13.05
N LYS A 316 -8.52 -18.95 -12.91
CA LYS A 316 -9.18 -20.05 -12.21
C LYS A 316 -9.22 -19.77 -10.71
N TRP A 317 -10.36 -20.02 -10.09
CA TRP A 317 -10.51 -19.83 -8.65
C TRP A 317 -9.62 -20.75 -7.82
N CYS A 318 -9.51 -22.01 -8.25
CA CYS A 318 -8.69 -23.02 -7.59
C CYS A 318 -7.20 -22.67 -7.61
N ASP A 319 -6.71 -22.05 -8.68
CA ASP A 319 -5.29 -21.70 -8.83
C ASP A 319 -4.92 -20.43 -8.04
N GLY A 320 -5.91 -19.60 -7.71
CA GLY A 320 -5.69 -18.29 -7.09
C GLY A 320 -5.21 -17.24 -8.08
N TYR A 321 -5.04 -16.02 -7.58
CA TYR A 321 -4.44 -14.92 -8.33
C TYR A 321 -3.52 -14.15 -7.38
N GLU A 322 -2.21 -14.41 -7.49
CA GLU A 322 -1.19 -13.90 -6.56
C GLU A 322 -1.28 -12.40 -6.24
N PRO A 323 -1.64 -11.51 -7.18
CA PRO A 323 -1.81 -10.10 -6.85
C PRO A 323 -2.94 -9.79 -5.85
N LEU A 324 -3.98 -10.63 -5.75
CA LEU A 324 -5.22 -10.27 -5.06
C LEU A 324 -5.78 -11.33 -4.11
N PHE A 325 -5.81 -12.61 -4.49
CA PHE A 325 -6.43 -13.66 -3.66
C PHE A 325 -5.66 -14.97 -3.69
N ALA A 326 -5.66 -15.62 -2.53
CA ALA A 326 -5.06 -16.94 -2.36
C ALA A 326 -5.87 -18.03 -3.09
N PRO A 327 -5.22 -19.14 -3.48
CA PRO A 327 -5.90 -20.28 -4.11
C PRO A 327 -7.10 -20.78 -3.27
N LEU A 328 -8.29 -20.86 -3.87
CA LEU A 328 -9.46 -21.43 -3.19
C LEU A 328 -9.34 -22.96 -3.00
N ALA A 329 -8.41 -23.61 -3.68
CA ALA A 329 -8.02 -24.99 -3.42
C ALA A 329 -7.61 -25.26 -1.96
N ARG A 330 -7.23 -24.23 -1.21
CA ARG A 330 -6.96 -24.33 0.23
C ARG A 330 -8.22 -24.54 1.08
N LEU A 331 -9.37 -24.07 0.61
CA LEU A 331 -10.67 -24.23 1.26
C LEU A 331 -11.45 -25.41 0.66
N CYS A 332 -11.31 -25.62 -0.64
CA CYS A 332 -12.06 -26.61 -1.40
C CYS A 332 -11.11 -27.55 -2.17
N PRO A 333 -10.25 -28.30 -1.48
CA PRO A 333 -9.25 -29.15 -2.14
C PRO A 333 -9.86 -30.25 -3.00
N GLU A 334 -10.97 -30.87 -2.62
CA GLU A 334 -11.59 -31.96 -3.39
C GLU A 334 -12.24 -31.42 -4.66
N SER A 335 -13.04 -30.35 -4.53
CA SER A 335 -13.67 -29.70 -5.69
C SER A 335 -12.65 -29.10 -6.66
N CYS A 336 -11.46 -28.73 -6.17
CA CYS A 336 -10.35 -28.25 -6.98
C CYS A 336 -9.43 -29.37 -7.51
N GLY A 337 -9.69 -30.64 -7.17
CA GLY A 337 -8.94 -31.79 -7.67
C GLY A 337 -7.56 -31.98 -7.03
N CYS A 338 -7.39 -31.52 -5.79
CA CYS A 338 -6.17 -31.70 -5.01
C CYS A 338 -6.13 -33.01 -4.22
N ALA A 339 -7.25 -33.70 -4.09
CA ALA A 339 -7.32 -35.01 -3.45
C ALA A 339 -7.03 -36.15 -4.44
N ASN A 340 -6.55 -37.28 -3.92
CA ASN A 340 -6.38 -38.55 -4.65
C ASN A 340 -5.45 -38.50 -5.86
N LEU A 341 -4.39 -37.71 -5.73
CA LEU A 341 -3.33 -37.64 -6.72
C LEU A 341 -2.39 -38.85 -6.58
N THR A 342 -2.14 -39.52 -7.70
CA THR A 342 -1.21 -40.67 -7.77
C THR A 342 0.26 -40.24 -7.84
N GLU A 343 0.54 -39.06 -8.40
CA GLU A 343 1.87 -38.46 -8.45
C GLU A 343 1.80 -36.98 -8.02
N SER A 344 2.80 -36.50 -7.27
CA SER A 344 2.85 -35.10 -6.79
C SER A 344 2.94 -34.05 -7.91
N GLY A 345 3.31 -34.47 -9.13
CA GLY A 345 3.38 -33.62 -10.32
C GLY A 345 2.05 -33.40 -11.03
N ASP A 346 1.02 -34.18 -10.70
CA ASP A 346 -0.32 -34.10 -11.31
C ASP A 346 -1.24 -33.08 -10.62
N ALA A 347 -0.79 -32.51 -9.50
CA ALA A 347 -1.58 -31.56 -8.73
C ALA A 347 -1.88 -30.29 -9.56
N PRO A 348 -3.17 -29.87 -9.66
CA PRO A 348 -3.52 -28.56 -10.16
C PRO A 348 -2.76 -27.44 -9.43
N GLY A 349 -2.55 -26.31 -10.13
CA GLY A 349 -1.92 -25.13 -9.53
C GLY A 349 -2.69 -24.68 -8.29
N GLY A 350 -1.97 -24.26 -7.24
CA GLY A 350 -2.59 -23.75 -6.01
C GLY A 350 -3.03 -24.81 -4.99
N CYS A 351 -2.91 -26.10 -5.30
CA CYS A 351 -3.17 -27.17 -4.34
C CYS A 351 -2.23 -27.08 -3.13
N PRO A 352 -2.77 -27.17 -1.90
CA PRO A 352 -1.96 -27.04 -0.71
C PRO A 352 -1.05 -28.27 -0.51
N GLY A 353 0.14 -28.05 0.06
CA GLY A 353 1.12 -29.12 0.26
C GLY A 353 0.61 -30.28 1.14
N PHE A 354 -0.33 -30.02 2.06
CA PHE A 354 -0.94 -31.07 2.88
C PHE A 354 -1.83 -32.05 2.10
N CYS A 355 -2.36 -31.64 0.93
CA CYS A 355 -3.14 -32.51 0.04
C CYS A 355 -2.26 -33.36 -0.89
N ASN A 356 -1.04 -32.89 -1.15
CA ASN A 356 -0.11 -33.54 -2.08
C ASN A 356 0.90 -34.45 -1.37
N GLN A 357 0.66 -34.80 -0.10
CA GLN A 357 1.46 -35.81 0.56
C GLN A 357 1.16 -37.16 -0.09
N VAL A 358 2.20 -37.79 -0.65
CA VAL A 358 2.12 -39.17 -1.14
C VAL A 358 1.50 -40.00 -0.01
N CYS A 359 0.38 -40.69 -0.28
CA CYS A 359 -0.27 -41.52 0.71
C CYS A 359 0.58 -42.76 1.03
N GLU A 360 1.62 -42.52 1.80
CA GLU A 360 2.59 -43.49 2.27
C GLU A 360 2.92 -43.15 3.72
N ASP A 361 3.08 -44.19 4.53
CA ASP A 361 3.60 -44.03 5.86
C ASP A 361 5.12 -43.81 5.79
N ALA A 362 5.62 -42.82 6.51
CA ALA A 362 7.06 -42.62 6.62
C ALA A 362 7.69 -43.78 7.41
N THR A 363 8.83 -44.29 6.93
CA THR A 363 9.61 -45.28 7.67
C THR A 363 10.31 -44.62 8.86
N PHE A 364 10.04 -45.05 10.08
CA PHE A 364 10.73 -44.59 11.29
C PHE A 364 11.52 -45.70 11.97
N PRO A 365 12.60 -45.35 12.70
CA PRO A 365 13.36 -46.33 13.47
C PRO A 365 12.50 -46.90 14.60
N ARG A 366 12.56 -48.22 14.80
CA ARG A 366 11.78 -48.94 15.82
C ARG A 366 11.97 -48.33 17.22
N PHE A 367 10.87 -47.90 17.84
CA PHE A 367 10.86 -47.41 19.22
C PHE A 367 10.15 -48.43 20.12
N GLY A 368 10.93 -49.31 20.76
CA GLY A 368 10.39 -50.37 21.60
C GLY A 368 9.54 -51.37 20.80
N ASP A 369 8.26 -51.49 21.18
CA ASP A 369 7.30 -52.41 20.56
C ASP A 369 6.61 -51.83 19.31
N VAL A 370 6.78 -50.52 19.04
CA VAL A 370 6.20 -49.87 17.86
C VAL A 370 7.22 -49.91 16.73
N ALA A 371 6.98 -50.81 15.77
CA ALA A 371 7.83 -51.00 14.60
C ALA A 371 7.18 -50.52 13.30
N THR A 372 5.86 -50.36 13.31
CA THR A 372 5.05 -49.93 12.17
C THR A 372 4.02 -48.89 12.60
N CYS A 373 3.50 -48.14 11.63
CA CYS A 373 2.40 -47.21 11.87
C CYS A 373 1.14 -47.90 12.41
N ALA A 374 0.88 -49.15 12.00
CA ALA A 374 -0.23 -49.96 12.50
C ALA A 374 -0.09 -50.29 14.00
N ASP A 375 1.14 -50.51 14.49
CA ASP A 375 1.38 -50.74 15.91
C ASP A 375 1.04 -49.49 16.75
N GLY A 376 1.36 -48.30 16.23
CA GLY A 376 1.03 -47.03 16.90
C GLY A 376 -0.45 -46.65 16.79
N GLU A 377 -1.12 -46.97 15.69
CA GLU A 377 -2.58 -46.83 15.56
C GLU A 377 -3.32 -47.68 16.60
N ALA A 378 -2.91 -48.95 16.78
CA ALA A 378 -3.50 -49.85 17.78
C ALA A 378 -3.32 -49.34 19.22
N LEU A 379 -2.33 -48.46 19.45
CA LEU A 379 -2.08 -47.79 20.73
C LEU A 379 -2.76 -46.41 20.85
N GLY A 380 -3.50 -45.98 19.82
CA GLY A 380 -4.23 -44.72 19.79
C GLY A 380 -3.37 -43.48 19.51
N TRP A 381 -2.16 -43.66 18.94
CA TRP A 381 -1.21 -42.55 18.74
C TRP A 381 -1.56 -41.64 17.57
N CYS A 382 -2.57 -41.99 16.76
CA CYS A 382 -3.06 -41.13 15.69
C CYS A 382 -3.67 -39.80 16.17
N ALA A 383 -3.92 -39.66 17.47
CA ALA A 383 -4.31 -38.38 18.08
C ALA A 383 -3.13 -37.42 18.30
N ASP A 384 -1.88 -37.91 18.24
CA ASP A 384 -0.68 -37.09 18.32
C ASP A 384 -0.31 -36.52 16.94
N ALA A 385 -0.14 -35.20 16.84
CA ALA A 385 0.09 -34.53 15.55
C ALA A 385 1.44 -34.90 14.91
N ALA A 386 2.47 -35.20 15.71
CA ALA A 386 3.77 -35.60 15.19
C ALA A 386 3.73 -37.05 14.67
N PHE A 387 3.01 -37.94 15.37
CA PHE A 387 2.82 -39.31 14.89
C PHE A 387 1.87 -39.38 13.69
N GLY A 388 0.73 -38.67 13.74
CA GLY A 388 -0.26 -38.65 12.66
C GLY A 388 0.29 -38.09 11.34
N SER A 389 1.22 -37.13 11.40
CA SER A 389 1.92 -36.63 10.20
C SER A 389 2.97 -37.60 9.65
N LEU A 390 3.52 -38.49 10.48
CA LEU A 390 4.49 -39.50 10.07
C LEU A 390 3.81 -40.77 9.52
N CYS A 391 2.69 -41.14 10.12
CA CYS A 391 1.91 -42.33 9.84
C CYS A 391 0.57 -41.97 9.19
N TRP A 392 0.65 -41.08 8.20
CA TRP A 392 -0.51 -40.44 7.58
C TRP A 392 -1.48 -41.45 6.97
N LYS A 393 -0.97 -42.43 6.22
CA LYS A 393 -1.80 -43.44 5.54
C LYS A 393 -2.54 -44.30 6.55
N THR A 394 -1.86 -44.76 7.57
CA THR A 394 -2.46 -45.60 8.61
C THR A 394 -3.48 -44.83 9.45
N CYS A 395 -3.15 -43.60 9.88
CA CYS A 395 -3.98 -42.84 10.81
C CYS A 395 -5.21 -42.16 10.19
N THR A 396 -5.16 -41.84 8.90
CA THR A 396 -6.27 -41.16 8.20
C THR A 396 -7.02 -42.08 7.24
N GLY A 397 -6.46 -43.25 6.94
CA GLY A 397 -7.14 -44.29 6.15
C GLY A 397 -7.33 -43.94 4.68
N CYS A 398 -6.43 -43.13 4.09
CA CYS A 398 -6.47 -42.61 2.71
C CYS A 398 -7.52 -43.27 1.79
N THR A 399 -8.52 -42.49 1.37
CA THR A 399 -9.49 -42.85 0.33
C THR A 399 -9.33 -42.00 -0.90
#